data_AF-F2SWI1-F1
#
_entry.id   AF-F2SWI1-F1
#
_cell.length_a   1.000
_cell.length_b   1.000
_cell.length_c   1.000
_cell.angle_alpha   90.00
_cell.angle_beta   90.00
_cell.angle_gamma   90.00
#
_symmetry.space_group_name_H-M   'P 1'
#
loop_
_entity.id
_entity.type
_entity.pdbx_description
1 polymer ?
#
loop_
_entity_poly.entity_id
_entity_poly.type
_entity_poly.pdbx_seq_one_letter_code
_entity_poly.pdbx_strand_id
1 'polypeptide(L)'
;MLCGISRISPRSIIATGIFFITALVTANLGIGATVSPSPDGHPAYLPVYPSTDEVAFMFSTVAISQVVNSFLVPALLPRYTNSNVVYSCIAGLQFGLGLLITGMANPEKVLGFFNWFDSSKFDPSLALVMVFGVGPSLLSYLYMKTECGNEDGLKPPLLADRFSLPTATVADIDWRFMVGCVAFGIGWGLSGVCPGPGLLRSALSPLWGAPWLAGFWLGSLLGI
;
A
#
# COMPACT_ATOMS: atom_id res chain seq x y z
N MET A 1 3.55 -7.21 2.79
CA MET A 1 4.04 -6.59 4.04
C MET A 1 2.94 -5.83 4.77
N LEU A 2 2.13 -4.98 4.10
CA LEU A 2 0.98 -4.30 4.72
C LEU A 2 0.00 -5.25 5.44
N CYS A 3 -0.45 -6.32 4.76
CA CYS A 3 -1.30 -7.36 5.37
C CYS A 3 -0.59 -8.15 6.50
N GLY A 4 0.73 -8.08 6.60
CA GLY A 4 1.49 -8.66 7.70
C GLY A 4 1.56 -7.72 8.90
N ILE A 5 1.70 -6.40 8.67
CA ILE A 5 1.61 -5.37 9.72
C ILE A 5 0.22 -5.37 10.36
N SER A 6 -0.86 -5.45 9.56
CA SER A 6 -2.23 -5.58 10.07
C SER A 6 -2.46 -6.86 10.89
N ARG A 7 -1.56 -7.84 10.79
CA ARG A 7 -1.57 -9.07 11.61
C ARG A 7 -0.53 -9.07 12.72
N ILE A 8 0.19 -7.96 12.91
CA ILE A 8 1.26 -7.82 13.90
C ILE A 8 2.35 -8.89 13.69
N SER A 9 2.64 -9.24 12.42
CA SER A 9 3.68 -10.22 12.06
C SER A 9 5.06 -9.61 12.29
N PRO A 10 5.91 -10.18 13.17
CA PRO A 10 7.25 -9.63 13.44
C PRO A 10 8.13 -9.60 12.20
N ARG A 11 8.06 -10.63 11.35
CA ARG A 11 8.78 -10.68 10.06
C ARG A 11 8.42 -9.49 9.18
N SER A 12 7.13 -9.14 9.09
CA SER A 12 6.69 -8.00 8.26
C SER A 12 7.10 -6.65 8.85
N ILE A 13 7.09 -6.52 10.18
CA ILE A 13 7.56 -5.32 10.87
C ILE A 13 9.06 -5.12 10.62
N ILE A 14 9.86 -6.18 10.74
CA ILE A 14 11.31 -6.13 10.46
C ILE A 14 11.56 -5.73 9.01
N ALA A 15 10.88 -6.38 8.06
CA ALA A 15 10.98 -6.04 6.63
C ALA A 15 10.70 -4.55 6.39
N THR A 16 9.60 -4.05 6.98
CA THR A 16 9.19 -2.66 6.86
C THR A 16 10.17 -1.70 7.48
N GLY A 17 10.73 -1.99 8.66
CA GLY A 17 11.81 -1.19 9.23
C GLY A 17 13.00 -1.08 8.28
N ILE A 18 13.48 -2.22 7.74
CA ILE A 18 14.67 -2.25 6.89
C ILE A 18 14.47 -1.43 5.61
N PHE A 19 13.44 -1.73 4.82
CA PHE A 19 13.27 -1.04 3.54
C PHE A 19 12.93 0.44 3.74
N PHE A 20 12.21 0.78 4.81
CA PHE A 20 11.83 2.16 5.10
C PHE A 20 13.02 3.01 5.50
N ILE A 21 13.86 2.52 6.42
CA ILE A 21 15.09 3.22 6.82
C ILE A 21 16.01 3.37 5.60
N THR A 22 16.14 2.30 4.79
CA THR A 22 16.95 2.35 3.58
C THR A 22 16.42 3.39 2.58
N ALA A 23 15.10 3.45 2.38
CA ALA A 23 14.47 4.45 1.51
C ALA A 23 14.65 5.88 2.04
N LEU A 24 14.48 6.07 3.36
CA LEU A 24 14.72 7.35 4.03
C LEU A 24 16.14 7.84 3.79
N VAL A 25 17.15 7.00 4.07
CA VAL A 25 18.56 7.34 3.83
C VAL A 25 18.76 7.68 2.37
N THR A 26 18.32 6.80 1.46
CA THR A 26 18.53 6.95 0.01
C THR A 26 17.92 8.23 -0.55
N ALA A 27 16.70 8.56 -0.14
CA ALA A 27 16.00 9.78 -0.57
C ALA A 27 16.73 11.06 -0.11
N ASN A 28 17.42 11.02 1.04
CA ASN A 28 18.18 12.15 1.57
C ASN A 28 19.62 12.23 1.06
N LEU A 29 20.10 11.26 0.26
CA LEU A 29 21.42 11.33 -0.37
C LEU A 29 21.45 12.26 -1.60
N GLY A 30 20.29 12.67 -2.13
CA GLY A 30 20.21 13.54 -3.31
C GLY A 30 20.64 12.89 -4.63
N ILE A 31 20.71 11.56 -4.68
CA ILE A 31 21.16 10.77 -5.85
C ILE A 31 19.97 10.40 -6.78
N GLY A 32 18.73 10.67 -6.36
CA GLY A 32 17.49 10.27 -7.05
C GLY A 32 16.60 11.45 -7.46
N ALA A 33 15.31 11.15 -7.62
CA ALA A 33 14.31 12.18 -7.88
C ALA A 33 14.25 13.19 -6.73
N THR A 34 14.19 14.48 -7.05
CA THR A 34 14.18 15.57 -6.09
C THR A 34 12.79 16.18 -5.96
N VAL A 35 12.43 16.57 -4.74
CA VAL A 35 11.18 17.30 -4.47
C VAL A 35 11.44 18.80 -4.56
N SER A 36 10.58 19.49 -5.32
CA SER A 36 10.57 20.95 -5.37
C SER A 36 10.10 21.51 -4.01
N PRO A 37 10.76 22.54 -3.46
CA PRO A 37 10.31 23.16 -2.22
C PRO A 37 8.90 23.76 -2.40
N SER A 38 8.13 23.83 -1.31
CA SER A 38 6.79 24.44 -1.35
C SER A 38 6.86 25.86 -1.95
N PRO A 39 5.94 26.22 -2.86
CA PRO A 39 5.75 27.61 -3.24
C PRO A 39 5.48 28.43 -1.97
N ASP A 40 6.00 29.65 -1.92
CA ASP A 40 5.71 30.65 -0.88
C ASP A 40 6.42 30.52 0.47
N GLY A 41 7.36 29.58 0.63
CA GLY A 41 8.18 29.48 1.86
C GLY A 41 7.41 29.03 3.10
N HIS A 42 6.15 28.62 2.93
CA HIS A 42 5.38 27.96 3.96
C HIS A 42 5.82 26.50 4.10
N PRO A 43 5.79 25.95 5.32
CA PRO A 43 6.12 24.55 5.52
C PRO A 43 5.16 23.62 4.77
N ALA A 44 5.71 22.60 4.11
CA ALA A 44 4.96 21.64 3.27
C ALA A 44 3.97 20.74 4.05
N TYR A 45 3.88 20.88 5.38
CA TYR A 45 2.97 20.11 6.23
C TYR A 45 1.60 20.76 6.46
N LEU A 46 1.32 21.94 5.86
CA LEU A 46 0.02 22.58 6.02
C LEU A 46 -1.08 21.74 5.32
N PRO A 47 -2.17 21.37 6.04
CA PRO A 47 -3.23 20.56 5.46
C PRO A 47 -3.96 21.33 4.35
N VAL A 48 -3.93 20.76 3.14
CA VAL A 48 -4.77 21.22 2.03
C VAL A 48 -6.16 20.63 2.23
N TYR A 49 -7.14 21.49 2.50
CA TYR A 49 -8.52 21.05 2.65
C TYR A 49 -9.17 20.88 1.29
N PRO A 50 -9.82 19.72 1.04
CA PRO A 50 -10.57 19.51 -0.18
C PRO A 50 -11.78 20.45 -0.25
N SER A 51 -12.16 20.78 -1.48
CA SER A 51 -13.39 21.50 -1.81
C SER A 51 -14.63 20.66 -1.44
N THR A 52 -15.79 21.32 -1.31
CA THR A 52 -17.04 20.65 -0.89
C THR A 52 -17.44 19.53 -1.86
N ASP A 53 -17.19 19.71 -3.15
CA ASP A 53 -17.42 18.73 -4.20
C ASP A 53 -16.46 17.54 -4.12
N GLU A 54 -15.19 17.77 -3.84
CA GLU A 54 -14.22 16.68 -3.58
C GLU A 54 -14.60 15.88 -2.34
N VAL A 55 -15.00 16.56 -1.26
CA VAL A 55 -15.49 15.90 -0.04
C VAL A 55 -16.72 15.05 -0.34
N ALA A 56 -17.70 15.60 -1.05
CA ALA A 56 -18.90 14.86 -1.45
C ALA A 56 -18.55 13.63 -2.29
N PHE A 57 -17.61 13.76 -3.24
CA PHE A 57 -17.11 12.65 -4.04
C PHE A 57 -16.44 11.56 -3.20
N MET A 58 -15.58 11.93 -2.25
CA MET A 58 -14.90 10.99 -1.35
C MET A 58 -15.89 10.21 -0.48
N PHE A 59 -16.84 10.91 0.16
CA PHE A 59 -17.89 10.26 0.96
C PHE A 59 -18.78 9.35 0.11
N SER A 60 -19.19 9.80 -1.07
CA SER A 60 -20.02 8.99 -1.98
C SER A 60 -19.30 7.72 -2.41
N THR A 61 -18.01 7.83 -2.74
CA THR A 61 -17.18 6.69 -3.15
C THR A 61 -17.05 5.67 -2.02
N VAL A 62 -16.81 6.12 -0.79
CA VAL A 62 -16.75 5.24 0.39
C VAL A 62 -18.09 4.57 0.63
N ALA A 63 -19.20 5.32 0.60
CA ALA A 63 -20.54 4.78 0.80
C ALA A 63 -20.89 3.71 -0.25
N ILE A 64 -20.63 4.00 -1.54
CA ILE A 64 -20.83 3.04 -2.63
C ILE A 64 -19.96 1.80 -2.43
N SER A 65 -18.68 1.96 -2.09
CA SER A 65 -17.78 0.83 -1.82
C SER A 65 -18.29 -0.04 -0.67
N GLN A 66 -18.79 0.56 0.42
CA GLN A 66 -19.37 -0.18 1.53
C GLN A 66 -20.63 -0.94 1.15
N VAL A 67 -21.54 -0.32 0.38
CA VAL A 67 -22.77 -0.97 -0.11
C VAL A 67 -22.43 -2.13 -1.05
N VAL A 68 -21.51 -1.91 -1.99
CA VAL A 68 -21.07 -2.94 -2.94
C VAL A 68 -20.45 -4.12 -2.20
N ASN A 69 -19.53 -3.87 -1.27
CA ASN A 69 -18.79 -4.92 -0.59
C ASN A 69 -19.63 -5.68 0.46
N SER A 70 -20.51 -4.99 1.18
CA SER A 70 -21.25 -5.57 2.31
C SER A 70 -22.60 -6.19 1.90
N PHE A 71 -23.22 -5.72 0.81
CA PHE A 71 -24.54 -6.17 0.39
C PHE A 71 -24.55 -6.75 -1.03
N LEU A 72 -24.03 -6.01 -2.00
CA LEU A 72 -24.15 -6.39 -3.41
C LEU A 72 -23.32 -7.64 -3.74
N VAL A 73 -22.07 -7.68 -3.30
CA VAL A 73 -21.15 -8.80 -3.52
C VAL A 73 -21.70 -10.08 -2.86
N PRO A 74 -22.06 -10.11 -1.56
CA PRO A 74 -22.62 -11.31 -0.95
C PRO A 74 -23.95 -11.76 -1.56
N ALA A 75 -24.79 -10.83 -2.05
CA ALA A 75 -26.09 -11.15 -2.62
C ALA A 75 -26.03 -11.64 -4.08
N LEU A 76 -25.18 -11.05 -4.91
CA LEU A 76 -25.16 -11.31 -6.36
C LEU A 76 -24.10 -12.33 -6.79
N LEU A 77 -23.06 -12.54 -5.98
CA LEU A 77 -21.90 -13.34 -6.37
C LEU A 77 -21.74 -14.58 -5.47
N PRO A 78 -22.57 -15.63 -5.66
CA PRO A 78 -22.39 -16.90 -4.95
C PRO A 78 -21.03 -17.56 -5.28
N ARG A 79 -20.61 -18.53 -4.46
CA ARG A 79 -19.33 -19.26 -4.54
C ARG A 79 -19.17 -20.05 -5.85
N TYR A 80 -18.86 -19.37 -6.95
CA TYR A 80 -18.52 -19.95 -8.25
C TYR A 80 -17.17 -19.39 -8.73
N THR A 81 -16.40 -20.15 -9.50
CA THR A 81 -15.03 -19.78 -9.94
C THR A 81 -14.97 -18.46 -10.71
N ASN A 82 -16.02 -18.10 -11.47
CA ASN A 82 -16.11 -16.81 -12.19
C ASN A 82 -16.33 -15.60 -11.26
N SER A 83 -16.84 -15.82 -10.04
CA SER A 83 -17.02 -14.77 -9.03
C SER A 83 -15.69 -14.20 -8.53
N ASN A 84 -14.64 -15.02 -8.48
CA ASN A 84 -13.30 -14.59 -8.05
C ASN A 84 -12.70 -13.50 -8.94
N VAL A 85 -12.89 -13.61 -10.26
CA VAL A 85 -12.38 -12.61 -11.22
C VAL A 85 -13.12 -11.29 -11.04
N VAL A 86 -14.46 -11.35 -10.95
CA VAL A 86 -15.29 -10.16 -10.75
C VAL A 86 -14.93 -9.46 -9.44
N TYR A 87 -14.77 -10.21 -8.35
CA TYR A 87 -14.35 -9.66 -7.06
C TYR A 87 -12.97 -9.03 -7.13
N SER A 88 -12.00 -9.70 -7.76
CA SER A 88 -10.65 -9.17 -7.92
C SER A 88 -10.63 -7.87 -8.72
N CYS A 89 -11.46 -7.77 -9.76
CA CYS A 89 -11.63 -6.54 -10.53
C CYS A 89 -12.25 -5.41 -9.70
N ILE A 90 -13.31 -5.69 -8.93
CA ILE A 90 -13.96 -4.70 -8.05
C ILE A 90 -12.97 -4.22 -6.97
N ALA A 91 -12.28 -5.15 -6.31
CA ALA A 91 -11.27 -4.83 -5.30
C ALA A 91 -10.11 -4.03 -5.89
N GLY A 92 -9.63 -4.40 -7.08
CA GLY A 92 -8.59 -3.67 -7.81
C GLY A 92 -9.02 -2.24 -8.18
N LEU A 93 -10.27 -2.06 -8.63
CA LEU A 93 -10.82 -0.74 -8.95
C LEU A 93 -10.94 0.13 -7.70
N GLN A 94 -11.48 -0.41 -6.60
CA GLN A 94 -11.58 0.31 -5.33
C GLN A 94 -10.19 0.69 -4.79
N PHE A 95 -9.23 -0.22 -4.87
CA PHE A 95 -7.85 0.03 -4.46
C PHE A 95 -7.21 1.13 -5.32
N GLY A 96 -7.33 1.04 -6.65
CA GLY A 96 -6.81 2.05 -7.57
C GLY A 96 -7.43 3.43 -7.36
N LEU A 97 -8.74 3.48 -7.11
CA LEU A 97 -9.45 4.72 -6.79
C LEU A 97 -8.97 5.32 -5.45
N GLY A 98 -8.71 4.49 -4.45
CA GLY A 98 -8.09 4.91 -3.19
C GLY A 98 -6.68 5.48 -3.39
N LEU A 99 -5.85 4.87 -4.25
CA LEU A 99 -4.53 5.40 -4.59
C LEU A 99 -4.59 6.77 -5.29
N LEU A 100 -5.60 6.98 -6.13
CA LEU A 100 -5.84 8.25 -6.80
C LEU A 100 -6.28 9.34 -5.81
N ILE A 101 -7.30 9.05 -5.00
CA ILE A 101 -7.85 10.00 -4.01
C ILE A 101 -6.80 10.42 -2.96
N THR A 102 -5.99 9.46 -2.49
CA THR A 102 -4.93 9.76 -1.50
C THR A 102 -3.75 10.52 -2.12
N GLY A 103 -3.61 10.48 -3.45
CA GLY A 103 -2.46 11.04 -4.17
C GLY A 103 -1.18 10.24 -3.98
N MET A 104 -1.25 8.99 -3.47
CA MET A 104 -0.08 8.09 -3.37
C MET A 104 0.54 7.79 -4.74
N ALA A 105 -0.22 8.03 -5.82
CA ALA A 105 0.30 7.92 -7.17
C ALA A 105 1.28 9.02 -7.59
N ASN A 106 1.40 10.11 -6.83
CA ASN A 106 2.42 11.13 -7.06
C ASN A 106 3.72 10.77 -6.31
N PRO A 107 4.85 10.50 -7.00
CA PRO A 107 6.13 10.22 -6.36
C PRO A 107 6.63 11.36 -5.48
N GLU A 108 6.28 12.60 -5.78
CA GLU A 108 6.68 13.77 -4.99
C GLU A 108 6.12 13.71 -3.57
N LYS A 109 4.89 13.22 -3.38
CA LYS A 109 4.32 13.03 -2.04
C LYS A 109 5.12 12.02 -1.22
N VAL A 110 5.56 10.95 -1.87
CA VAL A 110 6.33 9.88 -1.21
C VAL A 110 7.73 10.36 -0.84
N LEU A 111 8.40 11.06 -1.75
CA LEU A 111 9.73 11.62 -1.50
C LEU A 111 9.67 12.77 -0.49
N GLY A 112 8.61 13.60 -0.53
CA GLY A 112 8.35 14.63 0.46
C GLY A 112 8.23 14.04 1.86
N PHE A 113 7.56 12.90 2.00
CA PHE A 113 7.49 12.19 3.27
C PHE A 113 8.85 11.69 3.80
N PHE A 114 9.83 11.41 2.94
CA PHE A 114 11.17 11.02 3.37
C PHE A 114 12.09 12.19 3.73
N ASN A 115 11.76 13.42 3.35
CA ASN A 115 12.62 14.59 3.59
C ASN A 115 12.53 15.12 5.04
N TRP A 116 12.71 14.26 6.05
CA TRP A 116 12.57 14.61 7.48
C TRP A 116 13.50 15.74 7.93
N PHE A 117 14.64 15.91 7.27
CA PHE A 117 15.64 16.91 7.62
C PHE A 117 15.39 18.29 6.97
N ASP A 118 14.47 18.39 6.01
CA ASP A 118 14.17 19.63 5.28
C ASP A 118 12.68 19.99 5.45
N SER A 119 12.38 20.86 6.40
CA SER A 119 10.99 21.28 6.70
C SER A 119 10.27 21.96 5.53
N SER A 120 11.00 22.43 4.51
CA SER A 120 10.41 23.02 3.30
C SER A 120 9.91 21.98 2.30
N LYS A 121 10.37 20.73 2.42
CA LYS A 121 10.04 19.59 1.55
C LYS A 121 9.29 18.48 2.27
N PHE A 122 9.31 18.46 3.60
CA PHE A 122 8.68 17.42 4.40
C PHE A 122 7.15 17.49 4.34
N ASP A 123 6.53 16.45 3.78
CA ASP A 123 5.08 16.27 3.76
C ASP A 123 4.66 15.03 4.60
N PRO A 124 4.02 15.21 5.77
CA PRO A 124 3.57 14.11 6.63
C PRO A 124 2.28 13.43 6.16
N SER A 125 1.64 13.87 5.07
CA SER A 125 0.33 13.38 4.63
C SER A 125 0.29 11.87 4.39
N LEU A 126 1.41 11.26 3.98
CA LEU A 126 1.53 9.82 3.74
C LEU A 126 1.35 9.00 5.03
N ALA A 127 1.70 9.54 6.20
CA ALA A 127 1.48 8.87 7.48
C ALA A 127 -0.02 8.65 7.76
N LEU A 128 -0.87 9.61 7.40
CA LEU A 128 -2.33 9.47 7.53
C LEU A 128 -2.84 8.33 6.65
N VAL A 129 -2.33 8.20 5.41
CA VAL A 129 -2.71 7.10 4.51
C VAL A 129 -2.35 5.75 5.10
N MET A 130 -1.18 5.63 5.74
CA MET A 130 -0.79 4.41 6.45
C MET A 130 -1.71 4.10 7.63
N VAL A 131 -2.04 5.08 8.47
CA VAL A 131 -2.94 4.90 9.62
C VAL A 131 -4.35 4.49 9.16
N PHE A 132 -4.94 5.21 8.21
CA PHE A 132 -6.29 4.94 7.72
C PHE A 132 -6.37 3.75 6.75
N GLY A 133 -5.26 3.31 6.15
CA GLY A 133 -5.21 2.10 5.33
C GLY A 133 -4.95 0.83 6.15
N VAL A 134 -4.00 0.88 7.09
CA VAL A 134 -3.60 -0.28 7.91
C VAL A 134 -4.51 -0.47 9.12
N GLY A 135 -4.98 0.63 9.73
CA GLY A 135 -5.80 0.63 10.95
C GLY A 135 -7.09 -0.16 10.82
N PRO A 136 -7.97 0.13 9.83
CA PRO A 136 -9.18 -0.65 9.62
C PRO A 136 -8.88 -2.13 9.33
N SER A 137 -7.83 -2.42 8.55
CA SER A 137 -7.42 -3.80 8.27
C SER A 137 -6.96 -4.54 9.53
N LEU A 138 -6.23 -3.86 10.42
CA LEU A 138 -5.84 -4.39 11.73
C LEU A 138 -7.08 -4.65 12.59
N LEU A 139 -8.03 -3.70 12.65
CA LEU A 139 -9.25 -3.86 13.44
C LEU A 139 -10.12 -5.01 12.92
N SER A 140 -10.29 -5.14 11.60
CA SER A 140 -10.98 -6.28 10.98
C SER A 140 -10.30 -7.61 11.32
N TYR A 141 -8.96 -7.66 11.31
CA TYR A 141 -8.23 -8.87 11.68
C TYR A 141 -8.41 -9.22 13.17
N LEU A 142 -8.34 -8.22 14.07
CA LEU A 142 -8.56 -8.43 15.50
C LEU A 142 -9.98 -8.91 15.79
N TYR A 143 -10.99 -8.30 15.17
CA TYR A 143 -12.39 -8.70 15.29
C TYR A 143 -12.62 -10.14 14.80
N MET A 144 -12.05 -10.49 13.64
CA MET A 144 -12.12 -11.84 13.10
C MET A 144 -11.45 -12.87 14.03
N LYS A 145 -10.29 -12.53 14.60
CA LYS A 145 -9.58 -13.38 15.56
C LYS A 145 -10.38 -13.60 16.84
N THR A 146 -11.11 -12.60 17.32
CA THR A 146 -11.95 -12.71 18.53
C THR A 146 -13.25 -13.48 18.29
N GLU A 147 -13.90 -13.28 17.14
CA GLU A 147 -15.22 -13.86 16.85
C GLU A 147 -15.15 -15.29 16.30
N CYS A 148 -14.14 -15.59 15.47
CA CYS A 148 -14.07 -16.87 14.77
C CYS A 148 -13.18 -17.90 15.48
N GLY A 149 -12.34 -17.52 16.45
CA GLY A 149 -11.25 -18.37 16.93
C GLY A 149 -10.06 -18.33 15.96
N ASN A 150 -8.97 -19.05 16.28
CA ASN A 150 -7.70 -19.06 15.52
C ASN A 150 -7.87 -19.58 14.08
N GLU A 151 -6.79 -19.93 13.36
CA GLU A 151 -6.81 -20.41 11.95
C GLU A 151 -7.87 -21.49 11.61
N ASP A 152 -8.39 -22.18 12.64
CA ASP A 152 -9.46 -23.18 12.61
C ASP A 152 -10.89 -22.61 12.76
N GLY A 153 -11.06 -21.29 12.69
CA GLY A 153 -12.30 -20.60 13.03
C GLY A 153 -13.48 -20.91 12.12
N LEU A 154 -14.66 -21.03 12.73
CA LEU A 154 -15.90 -21.63 12.21
C LEU A 154 -16.46 -21.07 10.87
N LYS A 155 -15.92 -19.98 10.32
CA LYS A 155 -16.43 -19.36 9.09
C LYS A 155 -15.31 -19.13 8.07
N PRO A 156 -15.26 -19.91 6.98
CA PRO A 156 -14.29 -19.68 5.92
C PRO A 156 -14.58 -18.37 5.19
N PRO A 157 -13.55 -17.71 4.60
CA PRO A 157 -13.74 -16.48 3.84
C PRO A 157 -14.75 -16.69 2.71
N LEU A 158 -15.41 -15.62 2.27
CA LEU A 158 -16.53 -15.72 1.32
C LEU A 158 -16.17 -16.50 0.03
N LEU A 159 -14.93 -16.33 -0.43
CA LEU A 159 -14.40 -16.83 -1.71
C LEU A 159 -13.34 -17.95 -1.57
N ALA A 160 -13.03 -18.40 -0.36
CA ALA A 160 -12.05 -19.46 -0.14
C ALA A 160 -12.53 -20.46 0.92
N ASP A 161 -12.16 -21.72 0.76
CA ASP A 161 -12.64 -22.80 1.65
C ASP A 161 -12.01 -22.76 3.04
N ARG A 162 -10.87 -22.08 3.19
CA ARG A 162 -10.14 -21.93 4.45
C ARG A 162 -9.29 -20.66 4.45
N PHE A 163 -9.02 -20.14 5.64
CA PHE A 163 -8.02 -19.07 5.79
C PHE A 163 -6.62 -19.64 5.53
N SER A 164 -5.95 -19.14 4.49
CA SER A 164 -4.53 -19.40 4.24
C SER A 164 -3.73 -18.20 4.76
N LEU A 165 -3.22 -18.31 5.98
CA LEU A 165 -2.31 -17.31 6.52
C LEU A 165 -0.86 -17.71 6.20
N PRO A 166 0.01 -16.75 5.86
CA PRO A 166 1.44 -16.99 5.76
C PRO A 166 2.01 -17.61 7.04
N THR A 167 2.66 -18.78 6.90
CA THR A 167 3.29 -19.56 7.99
C THR A 167 4.72 -19.13 8.30
N ALA A 168 5.31 -18.31 7.44
CA ALA A 168 6.72 -17.93 7.56
C ALA A 168 6.95 -17.02 8.78
N THR A 169 7.97 -17.35 9.56
CA THR A 169 8.29 -16.76 10.85
C THR A 169 9.57 -15.91 10.79
N VAL A 170 10.00 -15.39 11.94
CA VAL A 170 11.28 -14.68 12.09
C VAL A 170 12.48 -15.60 11.84
N ALA A 171 12.36 -16.91 12.11
CA ALA A 171 13.42 -17.87 11.84
C ALA A 171 13.72 -18.05 10.35
N ASP A 172 12.77 -17.67 9.49
CA ASP A 172 12.89 -17.74 8.03
C ASP A 172 13.44 -16.44 7.42
N ILE A 173 14.03 -15.56 8.24
CA ILE A 173 14.75 -14.37 7.77
C ILE A 173 16.17 -14.79 7.39
N ASP A 174 16.43 -14.85 6.08
CA ASP A 174 17.72 -15.18 5.51
C ASP A 174 18.43 -13.93 4.95
N TRP A 175 19.68 -14.10 4.50
CA TRP A 175 20.46 -13.00 3.93
C TRP A 175 19.80 -12.44 2.66
N ARG A 176 19.12 -13.29 1.87
CA ARG A 176 18.44 -12.90 0.63
C ARG A 176 17.30 -11.94 0.94
N PHE A 177 16.48 -12.26 1.94
CA PHE A 177 15.41 -11.39 2.42
C PHE A 177 15.94 -10.01 2.86
N MET A 178 17.06 -9.98 3.58
CA MET A 178 17.68 -8.73 4.00
C MET A 178 18.11 -7.88 2.79
N VAL A 179 18.78 -8.50 1.82
CA VAL A 179 19.21 -7.82 0.60
C VAL A 179 18.02 -7.35 -0.24
N GLY A 180 16.97 -8.15 -0.35
CA GLY A 180 15.72 -7.74 -1.00
C GLY A 180 15.11 -6.50 -0.38
N CYS A 181 15.00 -6.48 0.95
CA CYS A 181 14.47 -5.32 1.67
C CYS A 181 15.32 -4.07 1.43
N VAL A 182 16.65 -4.19 1.45
CA VAL A 182 17.56 -3.08 1.18
C VAL A 182 17.44 -2.61 -0.28
N ALA A 183 17.52 -3.52 -1.25
CA ALA A 183 17.41 -3.21 -2.67
C ALA A 183 16.07 -2.54 -3.01
N PHE A 184 14.98 -3.05 -2.44
CA PHE A 184 13.66 -2.45 -2.54
C PHE A 184 13.63 -1.04 -1.94
N GLY A 185 14.21 -0.86 -0.74
CA GLY A 185 14.33 0.44 -0.09
C GLY A 185 15.12 1.45 -0.91
N ILE A 186 16.24 1.05 -1.52
CA ILE A 186 17.04 1.90 -2.42
C ILE A 186 16.19 2.34 -3.62
N GLY A 187 15.57 1.38 -4.33
CA GLY A 187 14.75 1.69 -5.51
C GLY A 187 13.56 2.59 -5.17
N TRP A 188 12.92 2.35 -4.02
CA TRP A 188 11.80 3.15 -3.56
C TRP A 188 12.22 4.57 -3.14
N GLY A 189 13.34 4.71 -2.42
CA GLY A 189 13.89 6.02 -2.02
C GLY A 189 14.44 6.85 -3.18
N LEU A 190 14.94 6.21 -4.25
CA LEU A 190 15.41 6.91 -5.45
C LEU A 190 14.26 7.42 -6.32
N SER A 191 13.20 6.62 -6.47
CA SER A 191 12.12 6.90 -7.42
C SER A 191 10.90 7.55 -6.80
N GLY A 192 10.65 7.33 -5.50
CA GLY A 192 9.38 7.69 -4.86
C GLY A 192 8.20 6.85 -5.31
N VAL A 193 8.41 5.81 -6.13
CA VAL A 193 7.32 5.05 -6.74
C VAL A 193 6.96 3.85 -5.88
N CYS A 194 5.76 3.88 -5.30
CA CYS A 194 5.19 2.73 -4.59
C CYS A 194 4.75 1.63 -5.59
N PRO A 195 4.77 0.33 -5.21
CA PRO A 195 4.45 -0.74 -6.15
C PRO A 195 3.03 -0.69 -6.75
N GLY A 196 2.03 -0.35 -5.93
CA GLY A 196 0.63 -0.22 -6.37
C GLY A 196 0.48 0.88 -7.44
N PRO A 197 0.90 2.12 -7.14
CA PRO A 197 0.92 3.17 -8.15
C PRO A 197 1.86 2.94 -9.32
N GLY A 198 2.99 2.25 -9.12
CA GLY A 198 3.92 1.89 -10.21
C GLY A 198 3.23 0.99 -11.24
N LEU A 199 2.45 0.01 -10.78
CA LEU A 199 1.60 -0.81 -11.63
C LEU A 199 0.54 0.04 -12.36
N LEU A 200 -0.18 0.91 -11.65
CA LEU A 200 -1.19 1.79 -12.28
C LEU A 200 -0.54 2.72 -13.34
N ARG A 201 0.59 3.34 -13.00
CA ARG A 201 1.35 4.21 -13.89
C ARG A 201 1.88 3.46 -15.10
N SER A 202 2.24 2.19 -14.95
CA SER A 202 2.68 1.37 -16.08
C SER A 202 1.59 1.07 -17.09
N ALA A 203 0.34 0.95 -16.64
CA ALA A 203 -0.81 0.82 -17.53
C ALA A 203 -1.10 2.12 -18.28
N LEU A 204 -0.94 3.28 -17.63
CA LEU A 204 -1.19 4.60 -18.21
C LEU A 204 -0.03 5.12 -19.08
N SER A 205 1.21 4.78 -18.73
CA SER A 205 2.44 5.18 -19.41
C SER A 205 3.36 3.99 -19.61
N PRO A 206 3.12 3.17 -20.66
CA PRO A 206 3.85 1.93 -20.88
C PRO A 206 5.35 2.13 -21.12
N LEU A 207 5.73 3.24 -21.76
CA LEU A 207 7.13 3.51 -22.09
C LEU A 207 8.02 3.66 -20.85
N TRP A 208 7.51 4.31 -19.80
CA TRP A 208 8.20 4.44 -18.52
C TRP A 208 7.98 3.20 -17.64
N GLY A 209 6.77 2.66 -17.62
CA GLY A 209 6.39 1.61 -16.68
C GLY A 209 6.82 0.21 -17.06
N ALA A 210 6.99 -0.11 -18.35
CA ALA A 210 7.48 -1.41 -18.81
C ALA A 210 8.89 -1.75 -18.26
N PRO A 211 9.91 -0.88 -18.36
CA PRO A 211 11.22 -1.17 -17.77
C PRO A 211 11.17 -1.26 -16.24
N TRP A 212 10.35 -0.42 -15.59
CA TRP A 212 10.16 -0.46 -14.13
C TRP A 212 9.54 -1.78 -13.69
N LEU A 213 8.46 -2.22 -14.35
CA LEU A 213 7.82 -3.51 -14.10
C LEU A 213 8.77 -4.66 -14.38
N ALA A 214 9.50 -4.64 -15.50
CA ALA A 214 10.45 -5.69 -15.84
C ALA A 214 11.51 -5.85 -14.76
N GLY A 215 12.06 -4.74 -14.24
CA GLY A 215 13.00 -4.77 -13.11
C GLY A 215 12.37 -5.34 -11.83
N PHE A 216 11.15 -4.91 -11.51
CA PHE A 216 10.41 -5.41 -10.33
C PHE A 216 10.14 -6.93 -10.41
N TRP A 217 9.69 -7.41 -11.57
CA TRP A 217 9.46 -8.83 -11.82
C TRP A 217 10.76 -9.64 -11.83
N LEU A 218 11.82 -9.12 -12.43
CA LEU A 218 13.12 -9.78 -12.47
C LEU A 218 13.68 -9.97 -11.04
N GLY A 219 13.58 -8.94 -10.19
CA GLY A 219 13.96 -9.04 -8.78
C GLY A 219 13.19 -10.16 -8.06
N SER A 220 11.87 -10.19 -8.26
CA SER A 220 11.02 -11.26 -7.70
C SER A 220 11.39 -12.66 -8.20
N LEU A 221 11.82 -12.81 -9.46
CA LEU A 221 12.22 -14.10 -10.03
C LEU A 221 13.60 -14.56 -9.56
N LEU A 222 14.52 -13.63 -9.32
CA LEU A 222 15.84 -13.92 -8.74
C LEU A 222 15.75 -14.32 -7.25
N GLY A 223 14.58 -14.13 -6.63
CA GLY A 223 14.33 -14.46 -5.22
C GLY A 223 15.24 -13.65 -4.29
N ILE A 224 15.42 -12.38 -4.62
CA ILE A 224 16.08 -11.37 -3.79
C ILE A 224 14.97 -10.47 -3.27
#